data_AF-A0A0H3ADS7-F1
#
_entry.id   AF-A0A0H3ADS7-F1
#
_cell.length_a   1.000
_cell.length_b   1.000
_cell.length_c   1.000
_cell.angle_alpha   90.00
_cell.angle_beta   90.00
_cell.angle_gamma   90.00
#
_symmetry.space_group_name_H-M   'P 1'
#
loop_
_entity.id
_entity.type
_entity.pdbx_description
1 polymer ?
#
loop_
_entity_poly.entity_id
_entity_poly.type
_entity_poly.pdbx_seq_one_letter_code
_entity_poly.pdbx_strand_id
1 'polypeptide(L)'
;MFLWRKFLNQDSDLMEWPKFLLDHKKLQWIYDRDKAALLSVVILYYSYFYASLLELPSIFSSSGSIVSAIGLLLTLKHNFLSSVKNPEEAVAKHNQYGRTNSIFMMKMPSVVNPTIIALKDEYVGILLVLLGGITNGYGGFLPLLGSGT
;
A
#
# COMPACT_ATOMS: atom_id res chain seq x y z
N MET A 1 38.90 -20.11 -17.53
CA MET A 1 38.76 -18.70 -17.95
C MET A 1 37.65 -18.53 -19.01
N PHE A 2 36.48 -19.17 -18.84
CA PHE A 2 35.38 -19.11 -19.82
C PHE A 2 33.99 -18.89 -19.20
N LEU A 3 33.87 -18.96 -17.87
CA LEU A 3 32.59 -18.82 -17.16
C LEU A 3 32.30 -17.38 -16.70
N TRP A 4 33.28 -16.48 -16.72
CA TRP A 4 33.10 -15.07 -16.35
C TRP A 4 32.62 -14.18 -17.50
N ARG A 5 32.79 -14.61 -18.75
CA ARG A 5 32.38 -13.80 -19.93
C ARG A 5 30.88 -13.84 -20.22
N LYS A 6 30.14 -14.78 -19.63
CA LYS A 6 28.70 -14.94 -19.87
C LYS A 6 27.82 -14.04 -18.99
N PHE A 7 28.35 -13.55 -17.87
CA PHE A 7 27.66 -12.61 -16.99
C PHE A 7 27.83 -11.14 -17.41
N LEU A 8 28.80 -10.82 -18.28
CA LEU A 8 29.03 -9.46 -18.80
C LEU A 8 28.31 -9.17 -20.12
N ASN A 9 27.73 -10.18 -20.77
CA ASN A 9 26.98 -10.02 -22.01
C ASN A 9 25.47 -9.86 -21.78
N GLN A 10 25.02 -9.77 -20.53
CA GLN A 10 23.62 -9.52 -20.17
C GLN A 10 23.35 -8.02 -19.89
N ASP A 11 24.33 -7.15 -20.14
CA ASP A 11 24.24 -5.71 -19.88
C ASP A 11 23.85 -4.89 -21.13
N SER A 12 23.69 -5.52 -22.31
CA SER A 12 23.37 -4.80 -23.56
C SER A 12 21.89 -4.85 -23.98
N ASP A 13 21.09 -5.76 -23.42
CA ASP A 13 19.68 -5.91 -23.78
C ASP A 13 18.79 -5.30 -22.70
N LEU A 14 17.94 -4.36 -23.11
CA LEU A 14 16.93 -3.76 -22.22
C LEU A 14 15.99 -4.86 -21.71
N MET A 15 15.96 -5.06 -20.39
CA MET A 15 15.00 -5.97 -19.77
C MET A 15 13.57 -5.50 -20.03
N GLU A 16 12.67 -6.43 -20.34
CA GLU A 16 11.26 -6.10 -20.57
C GLU A 16 10.61 -5.55 -19.30
N TRP A 17 9.89 -4.43 -19.45
CA TRP A 17 9.14 -3.84 -18.36
C TRP A 17 8.02 -4.78 -17.89
N PRO A 18 7.81 -4.97 -16.57
CA PRO A 18 6.77 -5.86 -16.06
C PRO A 18 5.37 -5.32 -16.40
N LYS A 19 4.68 -5.95 -17.37
CA LYS A 19 3.35 -5.55 -17.88
C LYS A 19 2.16 -6.05 -17.05
N PHE A 20 2.37 -6.98 -16.11
CA PHE A 20 1.29 -7.81 -15.54
C PHE A 20 0.49 -7.16 -14.40
N LEU A 21 0.98 -6.09 -13.79
CA LEU A 21 0.41 -5.54 -12.54
C LEU A 21 -0.69 -4.48 -12.74
N LEU A 22 -1.04 -4.18 -14.00
CA LEU A 22 -1.72 -2.93 -14.32
C LEU A 22 -3.05 -3.18 -15.01
N ASP A 23 -4.09 -2.62 -14.39
CA ASP A 23 -5.41 -2.31 -14.97
C ASP A 23 -6.60 -3.22 -14.62
N HIS A 24 -6.58 -3.82 -13.43
CA HIS A 24 -7.82 -4.33 -12.86
C HIS A 24 -8.65 -3.19 -12.24
N LYS A 25 -9.71 -2.75 -12.94
CA LYS A 25 -10.73 -1.77 -12.49
C LYS A 25 -11.24 -2.02 -11.05
N LYS A 26 -11.25 -3.28 -10.60
CA LYS A 26 -11.66 -3.65 -9.23
C LYS A 26 -10.69 -3.17 -8.14
N LEU A 27 -9.38 -3.12 -8.41
CA LEU A 27 -8.39 -2.56 -7.49
C LEU A 27 -8.49 -1.03 -7.41
N GLN A 28 -8.92 -0.36 -8.49
CA GLN A 28 -9.10 1.10 -8.51
C GLN A 28 -10.09 1.60 -7.45
N TRP A 29 -11.07 0.77 -7.07
CA TRP A 29 -12.05 1.13 -6.06
C TRP A 29 -11.48 1.11 -4.62
N ILE A 30 -10.55 0.20 -4.34
CA ILE A 30 -9.86 0.09 -3.03
C ILE A 30 -8.81 1.21 -2.86
N TYR A 31 -8.39 1.84 -3.96
CA TYR A 31 -7.44 2.94 -3.94
C TYR A 31 -8.03 4.29 -3.50
N ASP A 32 -9.35 4.39 -3.29
CA ASP A 32 -9.93 5.57 -2.68
C ASP A 32 -9.69 5.55 -1.17
N ARG A 33 -8.96 6.55 -0.66
CA ARG A 33 -8.57 6.65 0.75
C ARG A 33 -9.75 6.56 1.70
N ASP A 34 -10.83 7.28 1.42
CA ASP A 34 -11.96 7.39 2.35
C ASP A 34 -12.74 6.07 2.35
N LYS A 35 -12.84 5.41 1.20
CA LYS A 35 -13.44 4.06 1.09
C LYS A 35 -12.57 2.99 1.75
N ALA A 36 -11.25 3.04 1.56
CA ALA A 36 -10.31 2.12 2.18
C ALA A 36 -10.38 2.20 3.71
N ALA A 37 -10.34 3.41 4.25
CA ALA A 37 -10.47 3.64 5.68
C ALA A 37 -11.82 3.17 6.23
N LEU A 38 -12.92 3.52 5.56
CA LEU A 38 -14.26 3.06 5.96
C LEU A 38 -14.37 1.54 5.92
N LEU A 39 -13.89 0.91 4.84
CA LEU A 39 -13.88 -0.54 4.71
C LEU A 39 -13.07 -1.21 5.82
N SER A 40 -11.90 -0.66 6.17
CA SER A 40 -11.11 -1.16 7.30
C SER A 40 -11.84 -1.07 8.63
N VAL A 41 -12.52 0.06 8.90
CA VAL A 41 -13.34 0.22 10.12
C VAL A 41 -14.48 -0.80 10.15
N VAL A 42 -15.18 -0.97 9.03
CA VAL A 42 -16.27 -1.95 8.89
C VAL A 42 -15.76 -3.37 9.12
N ILE A 43 -14.64 -3.75 8.50
CA ILE A 43 -14.03 -5.06 8.67
C ILE A 43 -13.71 -5.32 10.14
N LEU A 44 -13.06 -4.38 10.82
CA LEU A 44 -12.69 -4.54 12.23
C LEU A 44 -13.91 -4.64 13.13
N TYR A 45 -14.91 -3.76 12.91
CA TYR A 45 -16.13 -3.75 13.70
C TYR A 45 -16.88 -5.08 13.60
N TYR A 46 -17.17 -5.54 12.38
CA TYR A 46 -17.87 -6.81 12.19
C TYR A 46 -17.02 -8.00 12.63
N SER A 47 -15.71 -7.98 12.41
CA SER A 47 -14.83 -9.06 12.87
C SER A 47 -14.79 -9.14 14.40
N TYR A 48 -14.80 -8.00 15.11
CA TYR A 48 -14.88 -7.99 16.57
C TYR A 48 -16.24 -8.48 17.08
N PHE A 49 -17.32 -8.07 16.41
CA PHE A 49 -18.68 -8.53 16.71
C PHE A 49 -18.80 -10.05 16.54
N TYR A 50 -18.36 -10.59 15.41
CA TYR A 50 -18.40 -12.03 15.16
C TYR A 50 -17.42 -12.82 16.03
N ALA A 51 -16.23 -12.27 16.31
CA ALA A 51 -15.31 -12.87 17.26
C ALA A 51 -15.95 -12.98 18.65
N SER A 52 -16.72 -11.97 19.07
CA SER A 52 -17.44 -11.99 20.34
C SER A 52 -18.60 -12.98 20.34
N LEU A 53 -19.42 -13.00 19.28
CA LEU A 53 -20.57 -13.90 19.17
C LEU A 53 -20.19 -15.39 19.07
N LEU A 54 -19.03 -15.68 18.47
CA LEU A 54 -18.53 -17.04 18.28
C LEU A 54 -17.45 -17.45 19.29
N GLU A 55 -17.06 -16.54 20.20
CA GLU A 55 -15.95 -16.73 21.16
C GLU A 55 -14.63 -17.16 20.50
N LEU A 56 -14.37 -16.64 19.29
CA LEU A 56 -13.19 -16.96 18.49
C LEU A 56 -12.34 -15.69 18.27
N PRO A 57 -11.39 -15.37 19.17
CA PRO A 57 -10.53 -14.19 19.05
C PRO A 57 -9.68 -14.16 17.77
N SER A 58 -9.42 -15.32 17.18
CA SER A 58 -8.67 -15.47 15.93
C SER A 58 -9.32 -14.78 14.73
N ILE A 59 -10.65 -14.64 14.73
CA ILE A 59 -11.38 -13.90 13.68
C ILE A 59 -10.99 -12.43 13.72
N PHE A 60 -10.98 -11.84 14.91
CA PHE A 60 -10.57 -10.43 15.07
C PHE A 60 -9.08 -10.24 14.73
N SER A 61 -8.21 -11.14 15.21
CA SER A 61 -6.78 -11.12 14.86
C SER A 61 -6.56 -11.16 13.35
N SER A 62 -7.14 -12.15 12.67
CA SER A 62 -6.95 -12.32 11.21
C SER A 62 -7.48 -11.15 10.39
N SER A 63 -8.52 -10.46 10.84
CA SER A 63 -9.02 -9.23 10.21
C SER A 63 -7.97 -8.11 10.16
N GLY A 64 -7.05 -8.08 11.13
CA GLY A 64 -5.91 -7.17 11.16
C GLY A 64 -4.98 -7.34 9.95
N SER A 65 -4.74 -8.58 9.51
CA SER A 65 -3.96 -8.86 8.30
C SER A 65 -4.60 -8.25 7.06
N ILE A 66 -5.93 -8.32 6.95
CA ILE A 66 -6.70 -7.75 5.84
C ILE A 66 -6.59 -6.22 5.84
N VAL A 67 -6.78 -5.60 7.00
CA VAL A 67 -6.63 -4.14 7.15
C VAL A 67 -5.21 -3.69 6.82
N SER A 68 -4.20 -4.45 7.23
CA SER A 68 -2.81 -4.16 6.92
C SER A 68 -2.54 -4.25 5.41
N ALA A 69 -3.10 -5.26 4.73
CA ALA A 69 -3.00 -5.39 3.28
C ALA A 69 -3.68 -4.21 2.53
N ILE A 70 -4.84 -3.75 3.00
CA ILE A 70 -5.50 -2.55 2.46
C ILE A 70 -4.61 -1.32 2.63
N GLY A 71 -4.00 -1.16 3.82
CA GLY A 71 -3.05 -0.08 4.09
C GLY A 71 -1.85 -0.10 3.15
N LEU A 72 -1.24 -1.27 2.95
CA LEU A 72 -0.12 -1.45 2.02
C LEU A 72 -0.50 -1.08 0.60
N LEU A 73 -1.67 -1.50 0.12
CA LEU A 73 -2.15 -1.16 -1.22
C LEU A 73 -2.31 0.36 -1.39
N LEU A 74 -2.82 1.05 -0.37
CA LEU A 74 -2.98 2.51 -0.40
C LEU A 74 -1.62 3.23 -0.42
N THR A 75 -0.64 2.76 0.36
CA THR A 75 0.75 3.29 0.35
C THR A 75 1.45 3.06 -0.98
N LEU A 76 1.22 1.92 -1.63
CA LEU A 76 1.88 1.58 -2.90
C LEU A 76 1.24 2.26 -4.12
N LYS A 77 -0.01 2.75 -4.00
CA LYS A 77 -0.80 3.37 -5.08
C LYS A 77 -0.04 4.47 -5.83
N HIS A 78 0.53 5.43 -5.10
CA HIS A 78 1.14 6.62 -5.71
C HIS A 78 2.64 6.51 -5.89
N ASN A 79 3.30 5.59 -5.18
CA ASN A 79 4.75 5.47 -5.19
C ASN A 79 5.25 4.36 -6.13
N PHE A 80 4.56 3.21 -6.14
CA PHE A 80 4.96 2.03 -6.92
C PHE A 80 4.10 1.87 -8.18
N LEU A 81 2.77 1.93 -8.04
CA LEU A 81 1.85 1.69 -9.16
C LEU A 81 1.86 2.80 -10.21
N SER A 82 2.13 4.05 -9.83
CA SER A 82 2.36 5.16 -10.76
C SER A 82 3.62 4.92 -11.60
N SER A 83 4.73 4.55 -10.95
CA SER A 83 6.01 4.25 -11.59
C SER A 83 5.93 3.03 -12.49
N VAL A 84 5.18 1.97 -12.11
CA VAL A 84 4.98 0.80 -12.98
C VAL A 84 4.17 1.15 -14.24
N LYS A 85 3.27 2.15 -14.19
CA LYS A 85 2.50 2.61 -15.37
C LYS A 85 3.31 3.49 -16.32
N ASN A 86 4.35 4.16 -15.82
CA ASN A 86 5.16 5.09 -16.58
C ASN A 86 6.66 4.77 -16.42
N PRO A 87 7.23 3.91 -17.30
CA PRO A 87 8.62 3.48 -17.22
C PRO A 87 9.62 4.64 -17.23
N GLU A 88 9.34 5.69 -18.00
CA GLU A 88 10.20 6.88 -18.08
C GLU A 88 10.27 7.61 -16.73
N GLU A 89 9.11 7.76 -16.07
CA GLU A 89 9.01 8.37 -14.74
C GLU A 89 9.69 7.52 -13.66
N ALA A 90 9.61 6.19 -13.76
CA ALA A 90 10.30 5.28 -12.87
C ALA A 90 11.83 5.38 -12.99
N VAL A 91 12.35 5.43 -14.22
CA VAL A 91 13.78 5.59 -14.50
C VAL A 91 14.26 6.96 -14.03
N ALA A 92 13.51 8.03 -14.30
CA ALA A 92 13.84 9.38 -13.86
C ALA A 92 13.85 9.52 -12.33
N LYS A 93 12.90 8.87 -11.64
CA LYS A 93 12.82 8.85 -10.18
C LYS A 93 13.98 8.08 -9.54
N HIS A 94 14.30 6.90 -10.06
CA HIS A 94 15.40 6.07 -9.54
C HIS A 94 16.75 6.77 -9.70
N ASN A 95 17.00 7.36 -10.88
CA ASN A 95 18.26 8.05 -11.20
C ASN A 95 18.25 9.54 -10.80
N GLN A 96 17.19 10.03 -10.17
CA GLN A 96 17.05 11.41 -9.71
C GLN A 96 17.20 12.50 -10.79
N TYR A 97 16.88 12.19 -12.06
CA TYR A 97 17.10 13.09 -13.19
C TYR A 97 16.25 14.39 -13.18
N GLY A 98 15.30 14.55 -12.25
CA GLY A 98 14.38 15.70 -12.17
C GLY A 98 14.69 16.76 -11.10
N ARG A 99 15.88 16.78 -10.49
CA ARG A 99 16.15 17.61 -9.28
C ARG A 99 16.35 19.12 -9.50
N THR A 100 16.31 19.61 -10.73
CA THR A 100 16.86 20.93 -11.06
C THR A 100 15.97 22.16 -10.83
N ASN A 101 14.69 22.04 -10.42
CA ASN A 101 13.84 23.25 -10.24
C ASN A 101 12.77 23.16 -9.13
N SER A 102 13.12 22.63 -7.96
CA SER A 102 12.17 22.35 -6.86
C SER A 102 11.45 23.57 -6.28
N ILE A 103 12.09 24.74 -6.22
CA ILE A 103 11.52 25.95 -5.60
C ILE A 103 10.34 26.52 -6.42
N PHE A 104 10.44 26.48 -7.76
CA PHE A 104 9.38 26.96 -8.64
C PHE A 104 8.19 25.99 -8.64
N MET A 105 8.45 24.68 -8.59
CA MET A 105 7.41 23.65 -8.51
C MET A 105 6.59 23.76 -7.22
N MET A 106 7.21 24.10 -6.09
CA MET A 106 6.50 24.30 -4.82
C MET A 106 5.53 25.50 -4.80
N LYS A 107 5.62 26.40 -5.78
CA LYS A 107 4.69 27.53 -5.91
C LYS A 107 3.54 27.25 -6.88
N MET A 108 3.53 26.10 -7.55
CA MET A 108 2.50 25.70 -8.50
C MET A 108 1.44 24.82 -7.83
N PRO A 109 0.18 25.30 -7.67
CA PRO A 109 -0.89 24.49 -7.08
C PRO A 109 -1.19 23.22 -7.86
N SER A 110 -1.00 23.23 -9.18
CA SER A 110 -1.19 22.07 -10.07
C SER A 110 -0.22 20.92 -9.82
N VAL A 111 0.94 21.19 -9.22
CA VAL A 111 1.94 20.18 -8.87
C VAL A 111 1.81 19.83 -7.38
N VAL A 112 1.71 20.83 -6.52
CA VAL A 112 1.70 20.65 -5.07
C VAL A 112 0.44 19.94 -4.58
N ASN A 113 -0.75 20.28 -5.08
CA ASN A 113 -2.00 19.69 -4.57
C ASN A 113 -2.07 18.18 -4.84
N PRO A 114 -1.78 17.67 -6.06
CA PRO A 114 -1.68 16.23 -6.30
C PRO A 114 -0.64 15.54 -5.42
N THR A 115 0.53 16.15 -5.21
CA THR A 115 1.57 15.59 -4.32
C THR A 115 1.10 15.51 -2.87
N ILE A 116 0.41 16.53 -2.36
CA ILE A 116 -0.16 16.52 -1.00
C ILE A 116 -1.24 15.43 -0.87
N ILE A 117 -2.11 15.27 -1.88
CA ILE A 117 -3.12 14.22 -1.88
C ILE A 117 -2.47 12.84 -1.85
N ALA A 118 -1.44 12.62 -2.67
CA ALA A 118 -0.68 11.38 -2.68
C ALA A 118 -0.04 11.09 -1.31
N LEU A 119 0.59 12.09 -0.71
CA LEU A 119 1.22 11.96 0.61
C LEU A 119 0.19 11.66 1.71
N LYS A 120 -1.01 12.25 1.64
CA LYS A 120 -2.12 11.96 2.57
C LYS A 120 -2.61 10.52 2.43
N ASP A 121 -2.76 10.04 1.21
CA ASP A 121 -3.15 8.65 0.94
C ASP A 121 -2.11 7.68 1.51
N GLU A 122 -0.82 7.95 1.30
CA GLU A 122 0.28 7.14 1.86
C GLU A 122 0.30 7.15 3.39
N TYR A 123 0.10 8.32 4.01
CA TYR A 123 0.04 8.43 5.47
C TYR A 123 -1.10 7.62 6.07
N VAL A 124 -2.30 7.70 5.49
CA VAL A 124 -3.44 6.86 5.91
C VAL A 124 -3.13 5.38 5.68
N GLY A 125 -2.48 5.04 4.56
CA GLY A 125 -2.03 3.68 4.28
C GLY A 125 -1.12 3.15 5.40
N ILE A 126 -0.11 3.92 5.81
CA ILE A 126 0.79 3.57 6.92
C ILE A 126 0.01 3.38 8.23
N LEU A 127 -0.92 4.27 8.57
CA LEU A 127 -1.75 4.12 9.77
C LEU A 127 -2.56 2.84 9.75
N LEU A 128 -3.15 2.47 8.60
CA LEU A 128 -3.88 1.22 8.44
C LEU A 128 -2.96 -0.01 8.54
N VAL A 129 -1.72 0.07 8.01
CA VAL A 129 -0.72 -0.99 8.16
C VAL A 129 -0.41 -1.25 9.61
N LEU A 130 -0.14 -0.19 10.37
CA LEU A 130 0.18 -0.27 11.81
C LEU A 130 -1.01 -0.80 12.60
N LEU A 131 -2.20 -0.25 12.37
CA LEU A 131 -3.41 -0.65 13.08
C LEU A 131 -3.78 -2.11 12.77
N GLY A 132 -3.68 -2.52 11.50
CA GLY A 132 -3.87 -3.90 11.08
C GLY A 132 -2.81 -4.84 11.66
N GLY A 133 -1.54 -4.43 11.69
CA GLY A 133 -0.45 -5.21 12.29
C GLY A 133 -0.63 -5.41 13.80
N ILE A 134 -0.98 -4.36 14.53
CA ILE A 134 -1.29 -4.44 15.97
C ILE A 134 -2.50 -5.33 16.19
N THR A 135 -3.56 -5.16 15.41
CA THR A 135 -4.76 -6.01 15.51
C THR A 135 -4.43 -7.46 15.20
N ASN A 136 -3.58 -7.74 14.22
CA ASN A 136 -3.18 -9.09 13.87
C ASN A 136 -2.32 -9.75 14.94
N GLY A 137 -1.38 -9.01 15.53
CA GLY A 137 -0.51 -9.52 16.58
C GLY A 137 -1.18 -9.65 17.95
N TYR A 138 -2.09 -8.72 18.28
CA TYR A 138 -2.65 -8.59 19.63
C TYR A 138 -4.17 -8.73 19.72
N GLY A 139 -4.86 -8.91 18.59
CA GLY A 139 -6.32 -9.01 18.53
C GLY A 139 -6.88 -10.16 19.36
N GLY A 140 -6.12 -11.25 19.47
CA GLY A 140 -6.47 -12.41 20.29
C GLY A 140 -6.48 -12.15 21.81
N PHE A 141 -5.83 -11.09 22.29
CA PHE A 141 -5.77 -10.74 23.72
C PHE A 141 -6.84 -9.73 24.14
N LEU A 142 -7.60 -9.17 23.19
CA LEU A 142 -8.66 -8.23 23.51
C LEU A 142 -9.84 -8.97 24.13
N PRO A 143 -10.40 -8.45 25.25
CA PRO A 143 -11.57 -9.05 25.86
C PRO A 143 -12.73 -8.98 24.87
N LEU A 144 -13.38 -10.13 24.68
CA LEU A 144 -14.56 -10.24 23.83
C LEU A 144 -15.79 -9.85 24.64
N LEU A 145 -16.77 -9.23 23.98
CA LEU A 145 -18.06 -8.94 24.61
C LEU A 145 -18.75 -10.27 24.94
N GLY A 146 -18.86 -10.59 26.24
CA GLY A 146 -19.47 -11.83 26.72
C GLY A 146 -18.50 -12.84 27.33
N SER A 147 -17.18 -12.63 27.29
CA SER A 147 -16.19 -13.57 27.87
C SER A 147 -16.10 -13.51 29.41
N GLY A 148 -17.23 -13.31 30.08
CA GLY A 148 -17.32 -13.05 31.51
C GLY A 148 -18.74 -13.22 32.05
N THR A 149 -19.37 -14.37 31.75
CA THR A 149 -20.44 -15.02 32.53
C THR A 149 -20.45 -16.50 32.21
#